data_AF-A0A3N8BRG1-F1
#
_entry.id   AF-A0A3N8BRG1-F1
#
_cell.length_a   1.000
_cell.length_b   1.000
_cell.length_c   1.000
_cell.angle_alpha   90.00
_cell.angle_beta   90.00
_cell.angle_gamma   90.00
#
_symmetry.space_group_name_H-M   'P 1'
#
loop_
_entity.id
_entity.type
_entity.pdbx_description
1 polymer ?
#
loop_
_entity_poly.entity_id
_entity_poly.type
_entity_poly.pdbx_seq_one_letter_code
_entity_poly.pdbx_strand_id
1 'polypeptide(L)'
;MDARLRSLPRAGSALLLAASLALLVACGGDGGGGSGAAAPSVSMSGTAATGRALANATISITCVLGSSSTTTDAGGNYHATLGARLPCLITATSGSTVLHSIAFAGGTFNVTPETDLLLAYMAAQLGTTEGSLIVSFTANAQFQLALGNPIDVLNAQTAVGQALDQRFALTLAVPNFLTTPFAVGQPGVDTDLTALAHAGAIDSNGEPDPVATALMATVGAQHPLPVLPAPPTGGGPGGTGTGSGGGMM
;
A
#
# COMPACT_ATOMS: atom_id res chain seq x y z
N MET A 1 -27.49 23.57 67.85
CA MET A 1 -26.31 23.96 68.63
C MET A 1 -25.15 24.12 67.64
N ASP A 2 -25.24 25.17 66.83
CA ASP A 2 -24.49 26.45 66.98
C ASP A 2 -23.06 26.30 66.45
N ALA A 3 -22.81 26.56 65.16
CA ALA A 3 -22.55 27.87 64.56
C ALA A 3 -21.29 28.56 65.12
N ARG A 4 -20.33 28.90 64.24
CA ARG A 4 -19.79 30.27 64.05
C ARG A 4 -18.80 30.34 62.88
N LEU A 5 -19.25 31.06 61.84
CA LEU A 5 -18.46 31.74 60.81
C LEU A 5 -17.39 32.65 61.43
N ARG A 6 -16.26 32.83 60.71
CA ARG A 6 -15.56 34.13 60.61
C ARG A 6 -15.02 34.39 59.19
N SER A 7 -15.83 35.13 58.44
CA SER A 7 -15.52 36.32 57.63
C SER A 7 -14.13 36.53 56.97
N LEU A 8 -14.17 36.69 55.64
CA LEU A 8 -13.17 37.36 54.79
C LEU A 8 -13.14 38.89 55.02
N PRO A 9 -12.06 39.56 54.56
CA PRO A 9 -12.19 40.84 53.87
C PRO A 9 -11.72 40.79 52.40
N ARG A 10 -12.48 41.52 51.56
CA ARG A 10 -12.25 41.91 50.16
C ARG A 10 -11.35 43.16 50.10
N ALA A 11 -10.48 43.24 49.08
CA ALA A 11 -10.09 44.44 48.29
C ALA A 11 -8.75 44.14 47.58
N GLY A 12 -8.48 44.44 46.30
CA GLY A 12 -9.22 45.12 45.25
C GLY A 12 -8.36 45.21 43.97
N SER A 13 -9.02 45.59 42.85
CA SER A 13 -8.48 46.20 41.61
C SER A 13 -7.62 45.32 40.69
N ALA A 14 -8.08 44.84 39.51
CA ALA A 14 -8.53 45.51 38.28
C ALA A 14 -7.40 46.21 37.46
N LEU A 15 -6.95 45.56 36.37
CA LEU A 15 -6.46 46.15 35.10
C LEU A 15 -6.39 44.98 34.07
N LEU A 16 -7.27 44.82 33.06
CA LEU A 16 -7.45 45.50 31.76
C LEU A 16 -6.34 45.28 30.70
N LEU A 17 -6.80 44.81 29.52
CA LEU A 17 -6.18 44.77 28.17
C LEU A 17 -5.06 43.74 27.93
N ALA A 18 -4.81 43.21 26.74
CA ALA A 18 -5.48 43.00 25.45
C ALA A 18 -4.41 42.41 24.52
N ALA A 19 -4.83 41.71 23.46
CA ALA A 19 -4.07 41.47 22.23
C ALA A 19 -2.87 40.51 22.26
N SER A 20 -3.03 39.38 21.57
CA SER A 20 -1.97 38.80 20.75
C SER A 20 -2.60 38.23 19.49
N LEU A 21 -2.69 39.07 18.44
CA LEU A 21 -2.90 38.60 17.08
C LEU A 21 -1.69 37.74 16.71
N ALA A 22 -1.91 36.45 16.46
CA ALA A 22 -0.93 35.64 15.78
C ALA A 22 -0.89 36.08 14.31
N LEU A 23 0.10 36.90 13.98
CA LEU A 23 0.48 37.21 12.62
C LEU A 23 1.01 35.92 11.96
N LEU A 24 0.24 35.34 11.04
CA LEU A 24 0.78 34.40 10.07
C LEU A 24 1.77 35.17 9.19
N VAL A 25 3.06 35.00 9.47
CA VAL A 25 4.12 35.34 8.53
C VAL A 25 4.07 34.31 7.40
N ALA A 26 3.29 34.64 6.37
CA ALA A 26 3.52 34.13 5.03
C ALA A 26 4.63 34.98 4.41
N CYS A 27 5.84 34.47 4.43
CA CYS A 27 6.97 35.01 3.69
C CYS A 27 7.64 33.85 2.94
N GLY A 28 7.59 33.90 1.61
CA GLY A 28 8.18 32.86 0.78
C GLY A 28 7.94 33.02 -0.72
N GLY A 29 8.47 34.11 -1.27
CA GLY A 29 9.19 34.11 -2.55
C GLY A 29 8.47 33.71 -3.83
N ASP A 30 8.05 34.73 -4.57
CA ASP A 30 7.97 34.74 -6.03
C ASP A 30 9.38 34.63 -6.65
N GLY A 31 9.59 33.63 -7.50
CA GLY A 31 10.84 33.41 -8.23
C GLY A 31 10.74 32.23 -9.18
N GLY A 32 10.56 32.51 -10.48
CA GLY A 32 10.40 31.50 -11.52
C GLY A 32 11.57 30.54 -11.65
N GLY A 33 11.23 29.28 -11.91
CA GLY A 33 12.16 28.20 -12.19
C GLY A 33 11.42 26.88 -12.01
N GLY A 34 10.81 26.37 -13.08
CA GLY A 34 10.08 25.11 -13.09
C GLY A 34 10.93 23.98 -12.53
N SER A 35 10.74 23.71 -11.24
CA SER A 35 11.39 22.65 -10.51
C SER A 35 10.25 21.76 -10.08
N GLY A 36 10.04 20.67 -10.81
CA GLY A 36 9.05 19.66 -10.40
C GLY A 36 9.29 19.32 -8.94
N ALA A 37 8.25 19.42 -8.11
CA ALA A 37 8.37 19.18 -6.67
C ALA A 37 9.06 17.83 -6.44
N ALA A 38 10.20 17.85 -5.74
CA ALA A 38 10.94 16.64 -5.42
C ALA A 38 10.03 15.69 -4.63
N ALA A 39 10.03 14.41 -4.99
CA ALA A 39 9.24 13.40 -4.30
C ALA A 39 9.62 13.32 -2.81
N PRO A 40 8.65 13.11 -1.90
CA PRO A 40 8.97 12.99 -0.48
C PRO A 40 9.88 11.79 -0.23
N SER A 41 10.79 11.94 0.73
CA SER A 41 11.66 10.83 1.16
C SER A 41 10.83 9.80 1.94
N VAL A 42 10.86 8.54 1.51
CA VAL A 42 10.17 7.41 2.13
C VAL A 42 11.21 6.37 2.50
N SER A 43 11.13 5.85 3.74
CA SER A 43 11.93 4.73 4.22
C SER A 43 11.06 3.47 4.27
N MET A 44 11.59 2.37 3.76
CA MET A 44 10.95 1.06 3.76
C MET A 44 11.93 0.02 4.25
N SER A 45 11.41 -0.97 4.96
CA SER A 45 12.14 -2.14 5.44
C SER A 45 11.27 -3.38 5.35
N GLY A 46 11.85 -4.55 5.51
CA GLY A 46 11.10 -5.78 5.68
C GLY A 46 11.98 -7.00 5.58
N THR A 47 11.33 -8.16 5.60
CA THR A 47 11.99 -9.45 5.49
C THR A 47 11.51 -10.16 4.23
N ALA A 48 12.45 -10.62 3.40
CA ALA A 48 12.16 -11.48 2.26
C ALA A 48 12.44 -12.95 2.63
N ALA A 49 11.40 -13.77 2.67
CA ALA A 49 11.51 -15.15 3.13
C ALA A 49 10.42 -16.07 2.59
N THR A 50 10.74 -17.36 2.49
CA THR A 50 9.84 -18.44 2.07
C THR A 50 9.64 -19.48 3.18
N GLY A 51 9.73 -19.07 4.45
CA GLY A 51 10.05 -19.95 5.59
C GLY A 51 11.56 -20.21 5.76
N ARG A 52 12.35 -19.65 4.83
CA ARG A 52 13.81 -19.53 4.89
C ARG A 52 14.18 -18.14 4.40
N ALA A 53 15.21 -17.55 5.00
CA ALA A 53 15.71 -16.26 4.58
C ALA A 53 16.18 -16.30 3.13
N LEU A 54 15.67 -15.37 2.31
CA LEU A 54 16.21 -15.14 0.98
C LEU A 54 17.45 -14.24 1.12
N ALA A 55 18.60 -14.83 1.44
CA ALA A 55 19.85 -14.10 1.62
C ALA A 55 20.43 -13.61 0.28
N ASN A 56 20.97 -12.39 0.26
CA ASN A 56 21.50 -11.72 -0.95
C ASN A 56 20.48 -11.63 -2.10
N ALA A 57 19.19 -11.65 -1.79
CA ALA A 57 18.14 -11.42 -2.76
C ALA A 57 18.20 -9.97 -3.23
N THR A 58 17.99 -9.75 -4.53
CA THR A 58 17.84 -8.40 -5.08
C THR A 58 16.42 -7.93 -4.79
N ILE A 59 16.29 -6.81 -4.09
CA ILE A 59 15.02 -6.13 -3.85
C ILE A 59 14.92 -4.97 -4.85
N SER A 60 13.89 -4.99 -5.68
CA SER A 60 13.53 -3.90 -6.59
C SER A 60 12.25 -3.25 -6.11
N ILE A 61 12.28 -1.94 -5.91
CA ILE A 61 11.14 -1.15 -5.43
C ILE A 61 10.74 -0.19 -6.53
N THR A 62 9.51 -0.34 -7.04
CA THR A 62 8.95 0.50 -8.09
C THR A 62 7.69 1.18 -7.58
N CYS A 63 7.76 2.49 -7.39
CA CYS A 63 6.66 3.30 -6.88
C CYS A 63 5.89 3.97 -8.01
N VAL A 64 4.73 4.56 -7.70
CA VAL A 64 4.00 5.39 -8.66
C VAL A 64 4.87 6.50 -9.23
N LEU A 65 5.77 7.04 -8.40
CA LEU A 65 6.89 7.84 -8.84
C LEU A 65 8.11 7.49 -7.99
N GLY A 66 9.26 7.30 -8.64
CA GLY A 66 10.50 6.89 -7.98
C GLY A 66 10.69 5.37 -7.94
N SER A 67 11.95 4.96 -7.94
CA SER A 67 12.35 3.55 -7.84
C SER A 67 13.69 3.43 -7.13
N SER A 68 13.94 2.29 -6.51
CA SER A 68 15.22 1.98 -5.87
C SER A 68 15.49 0.48 -5.94
N SER A 69 16.74 0.09 -5.69
CA SER A 69 17.10 -1.30 -5.50
C SER A 69 18.08 -1.44 -4.33
N THR A 70 17.96 -2.55 -3.60
CA THR A 70 18.84 -2.91 -2.49
C THR A 70 18.98 -4.44 -2.46
N THR A 71 19.75 -4.97 -1.51
CA THR A 71 19.88 -6.41 -1.30
C THR A 71 19.52 -6.78 0.12
N THR A 72 19.01 -7.99 0.30
CA THR A 72 18.79 -8.53 1.65
C THR A 72 20.09 -8.97 2.31
N ASP A 73 20.14 -8.90 3.64
CA ASP A 73 21.21 -9.50 4.44
C ASP A 73 21.07 -11.03 4.58
N ALA A 74 21.94 -11.66 5.36
CA ALA A 74 21.90 -13.12 5.59
C ALA A 74 20.62 -13.61 6.30
N GLY A 75 19.93 -12.72 7.02
CA GLY A 75 18.63 -12.99 7.66
C GLY A 75 17.44 -12.69 6.76
N GLY A 76 17.65 -12.25 5.51
CA GLY A 76 16.59 -11.87 4.58
C GLY A 76 16.08 -10.45 4.80
N ASN A 77 16.67 -9.66 5.70
CA ASN A 77 16.21 -8.30 5.98
C ASN A 77 16.69 -7.33 4.91
N TYR A 78 15.86 -6.39 4.51
CA TYR A 78 16.24 -5.29 3.65
C TYR A 78 15.79 -3.95 4.24
N HIS A 79 16.47 -2.89 3.81
CA HIS A 79 16.10 -1.51 4.10
C HIS A 79 16.47 -0.64 2.90
N ALA A 80 15.59 0.30 2.56
CA ALA A 80 15.80 1.27 1.49
C ALA A 80 15.17 2.62 1.87
N THR A 81 15.84 3.70 1.47
CA THR A 81 15.29 5.06 1.53
C THR A 81 15.35 5.65 0.13
N LEU A 82 14.25 6.22 -0.35
CA LEU A 82 14.16 6.81 -1.69
C LEU A 82 13.17 7.98 -1.71
N GLY A 83 13.35 8.90 -2.65
CA GLY A 83 12.32 9.88 -2.98
C GLY A 83 11.22 9.22 -3.80
N ALA A 84 10.02 9.03 -3.24
CA ALA A 84 8.95 8.29 -3.91
C ALA A 84 7.54 8.83 -3.64
N ARG A 85 6.63 8.55 -4.58
CA ARG A 85 5.19 8.63 -4.39
C ARG A 85 4.60 7.23 -4.34
N LEU A 86 4.00 6.91 -3.20
CA LEU A 86 3.36 5.63 -2.91
C LEU A 86 2.04 5.44 -3.70
N PRO A 87 1.53 4.20 -3.82
CA PRO A 87 2.15 2.95 -3.36
C PRO A 87 3.39 2.53 -4.17
N CYS A 88 4.09 1.51 -3.69
CA CYS A 88 5.18 0.83 -4.39
C CYS A 88 4.91 -0.66 -4.51
N LEU A 89 5.34 -1.25 -5.62
CA LEU A 89 5.56 -2.68 -5.74
C LEU A 89 6.98 -3.00 -5.32
N ILE A 90 7.14 -4.11 -4.61
CA ILE A 90 8.43 -4.63 -4.16
C ILE A 90 8.60 -6.02 -4.76
N THR A 91 9.70 -6.25 -5.47
CA THR A 91 10.05 -7.54 -6.05
C THR A 91 11.32 -8.03 -5.40
N ALA A 92 11.29 -9.21 -4.79
CA ALA A 92 12.48 -9.93 -4.33
C ALA A 92 12.85 -11.01 -5.33
N THR A 93 14.11 -11.06 -5.75
CA THR A 93 14.63 -12.10 -6.64
C THR A 93 15.82 -12.78 -6.00
N SER A 94 15.75 -14.11 -5.85
CA SER A 94 16.83 -14.93 -5.33
C SER A 94 16.92 -16.25 -6.10
N GLY A 95 17.91 -16.37 -6.99
CA GLY A 95 18.01 -17.52 -7.90
C GLY A 95 16.80 -17.60 -8.83
N SER A 96 16.05 -18.70 -8.75
CA SER A 96 14.80 -18.90 -9.50
C SER A 96 13.56 -18.38 -8.78
N THR A 97 13.65 -18.05 -7.49
CA THR A 97 12.52 -17.58 -6.69
C THR A 97 12.31 -16.09 -6.92
N VAL A 98 11.09 -15.72 -7.31
CA VAL A 98 10.65 -14.33 -7.44
C VAL A 98 9.38 -14.14 -6.64
N LEU A 99 9.43 -13.23 -5.67
CA LEU A 99 8.28 -12.89 -4.83
C LEU A 99 7.94 -11.42 -4.95
N HIS A 100 6.67 -11.10 -4.79
CA HIS A 100 6.13 -9.75 -4.91
C HIS A 100 5.39 -9.33 -3.65
N SER A 101 5.41 -8.03 -3.41
CA SER A 101 4.72 -7.37 -2.31
C SER A 101 4.36 -5.93 -2.66
N ILE A 102 3.65 -5.27 -1.77
CA ILE A 102 3.21 -3.88 -1.90
C ILE A 102 3.60 -3.07 -0.67
N ALA A 103 3.90 -1.79 -0.88
CA ALA A 103 4.03 -0.80 0.17
C ALA A 103 3.11 0.38 -0.10
N PHE A 104 2.10 0.57 0.74
CA PHE A 104 1.17 1.71 0.66
C PHE A 104 1.58 2.89 1.55
N ALA A 105 2.61 2.72 2.38
CA ALA A 105 3.17 3.70 3.29
C ALA A 105 4.70 3.54 3.40
N GLY A 106 5.38 4.41 4.14
CA GLY A 106 6.70 4.09 4.69
C GLY A 106 6.55 3.11 5.87
N GLY A 107 7.61 2.35 6.17
CA GLY A 107 7.61 1.37 7.27
C GLY A 107 7.97 -0.04 6.83
N THR A 108 7.40 -1.04 7.50
CA THR A 108 7.71 -2.45 7.26
C THR A 108 6.75 -3.08 6.27
N PHE A 109 7.29 -3.70 5.22
CA PHE A 109 6.57 -4.46 4.20
C PHE A 109 7.36 -5.73 3.87
N ASN A 110 6.85 -6.89 4.26
CA ASN A 110 7.54 -8.15 4.02
C ASN A 110 7.36 -8.61 2.57
N VAL A 111 8.25 -9.47 2.09
CA VAL A 111 8.15 -10.08 0.76
C VAL A 111 8.16 -11.60 0.95
N THR A 112 6.98 -12.20 0.94
CA THR A 112 6.77 -13.62 1.25
C THR A 112 5.75 -14.22 0.29
N PRO A 113 5.62 -15.55 0.21
CA PRO A 113 4.55 -16.18 -0.57
C PRO A 113 3.14 -15.71 -0.19
N GLU A 114 2.92 -15.30 1.06
CA GLU A 114 1.63 -14.73 1.49
C GLU A 114 1.36 -13.38 0.81
N THR A 115 2.40 -12.58 0.54
CA THR A 115 2.24 -11.28 -0.14
C THR A 115 2.00 -11.42 -1.64
N ASP A 116 2.52 -12.46 -2.29
CA ASP A 116 2.12 -12.83 -3.65
C ASP A 116 0.66 -13.32 -3.68
N LEU A 117 0.24 -14.17 -2.73
CA LEU A 117 -1.17 -14.59 -2.61
C LEU A 117 -2.12 -13.40 -2.42
N LEU A 118 -1.70 -12.40 -1.63
CA LEU A 118 -2.39 -11.12 -1.49
C LEU A 118 -2.50 -10.37 -2.82
N LEU A 119 -1.40 -10.26 -3.56
CA LEU A 119 -1.38 -9.60 -4.88
C LEU A 119 -2.24 -10.34 -5.91
N ALA A 120 -2.21 -11.67 -5.93
CA ALA A 120 -3.08 -12.49 -6.78
C ALA A 120 -4.56 -12.26 -6.46
N TYR A 121 -4.92 -12.20 -5.18
CA TYR A 121 -6.28 -11.88 -4.74
C TYR A 121 -6.71 -10.49 -5.21
N MET A 122 -5.92 -9.45 -4.91
CA MET A 122 -6.24 -8.08 -5.28
C MET A 122 -6.27 -7.86 -6.79
N ALA A 123 -5.37 -8.50 -7.54
CA ALA A 123 -5.39 -8.49 -9.00
C ALA A 123 -6.72 -9.03 -9.53
N ALA A 124 -7.22 -10.13 -8.98
CA ALA A 124 -8.51 -10.69 -9.38
C ALA A 124 -9.70 -9.79 -8.98
N GLN A 125 -9.65 -9.12 -7.82
CA GLN A 125 -10.66 -8.10 -7.48
C GLN A 125 -10.70 -6.95 -8.48
N LEU A 126 -9.56 -6.66 -9.11
CA LEU A 126 -9.41 -5.65 -10.16
C LEU A 126 -9.69 -6.20 -11.57
N GLY A 127 -10.11 -7.46 -11.69
CA GLY A 127 -10.43 -8.11 -12.96
C GLY A 127 -9.20 -8.39 -13.83
N THR A 128 -8.02 -8.57 -13.23
CA THR A 128 -6.75 -8.81 -13.92
C THR A 128 -5.99 -10.00 -13.30
N THR A 129 -4.79 -10.28 -13.82
CA THR A 129 -3.83 -11.22 -13.22
C THR A 129 -2.72 -10.48 -12.50
N GLU A 130 -2.06 -11.14 -11.56
CA GLU A 130 -0.93 -10.57 -10.81
C GLU A 130 0.18 -10.04 -11.74
N GLY A 131 0.63 -10.83 -12.71
CA GLY A 131 1.65 -10.39 -13.67
C GLY A 131 1.22 -9.16 -14.48
N SER A 132 -0.05 -9.07 -14.88
CA SER A 132 -0.58 -7.91 -15.60
C SER A 132 -0.69 -6.68 -14.70
N LEU A 133 -1.04 -6.88 -13.43
CA LEU A 133 -1.06 -5.85 -12.39
C LEU A 133 0.34 -5.29 -12.17
N ILE A 134 1.36 -6.14 -12.04
CA ILE A 134 2.76 -5.74 -11.84
C ILE A 134 3.28 -4.93 -13.02
N VAL A 135 3.13 -5.46 -14.25
CA VAL A 135 3.63 -4.81 -15.47
C VAL A 135 2.95 -3.47 -15.73
N SER A 136 1.66 -3.35 -15.43
CA SER A 136 0.87 -2.15 -15.76
C SER A 136 0.73 -1.17 -14.59
N PHE A 137 1.31 -1.46 -13.42
CA PHE A 137 1.09 -0.72 -12.18
C PHE A 137 1.34 0.78 -12.31
N THR A 138 2.47 1.19 -12.91
CA THR A 138 2.85 2.61 -13.02
C THR A 138 1.98 3.38 -14.01
N ALA A 139 1.30 2.70 -14.94
CA ALA A 139 0.45 3.29 -15.95
C ALA A 139 -1.06 3.24 -15.62
N ASN A 140 -1.47 2.43 -14.63
CA ASN A 140 -2.88 2.20 -14.31
C ASN A 140 -3.28 2.85 -12.98
N ALA A 141 -4.04 3.94 -13.05
CA ALA A 141 -4.49 4.68 -11.87
C ALA A 141 -5.40 3.86 -10.93
N GLN A 142 -6.19 2.89 -11.45
CA GLN A 142 -7.01 2.01 -10.60
C GLN A 142 -6.13 1.13 -9.73
N PHE A 143 -5.08 0.56 -10.31
CA PHE A 143 -4.16 -0.31 -9.58
C PHE A 143 -3.45 0.48 -8.48
N GLN A 144 -3.03 1.71 -8.79
CA GLN A 144 -2.39 2.60 -7.83
C GLN A 144 -3.33 2.98 -6.67
N LEU A 145 -4.61 3.23 -6.95
CA LEU A 145 -5.58 3.58 -5.93
C LEU A 145 -5.91 2.39 -5.03
N ALA A 146 -6.19 1.22 -5.62
CA ALA A 146 -6.52 0.02 -4.87
C ALA A 146 -5.35 -0.46 -3.99
N LEU A 147 -4.15 -0.57 -4.55
CA LEU A 147 -2.96 -0.99 -3.79
C LEU A 147 -2.46 0.09 -2.82
N GLY A 148 -2.87 1.34 -3.02
CA GLY A 148 -2.55 2.46 -2.14
C GLY A 148 -3.55 2.65 -1.00
N ASN A 149 -4.66 1.92 -1.00
CA ASN A 149 -5.70 2.04 0.02
C ASN A 149 -5.46 1.02 1.15
N PRO A 150 -5.09 1.46 2.37
CA PRO A 150 -4.79 0.54 3.47
C PRO A 150 -6.02 -0.28 3.90
N ILE A 151 -7.24 0.21 3.69
CA ILE A 151 -8.47 -0.51 4.02
C ILE A 151 -8.67 -1.68 3.05
N ASP A 152 -8.47 -1.44 1.75
CA ASP A 152 -8.61 -2.48 0.73
C ASP A 152 -7.55 -3.58 0.93
N VAL A 153 -6.31 -3.19 1.22
CA VAL A 153 -5.21 -4.12 1.52
C VAL A 153 -5.49 -4.94 2.78
N LEU A 154 -5.96 -4.32 3.87
CA LEU A 154 -6.28 -5.05 5.10
C LEU A 154 -7.46 -6.02 4.92
N ASN A 155 -8.49 -5.61 4.18
CA ASN A 155 -9.62 -6.48 3.84
C ASN A 155 -9.15 -7.66 2.99
N ALA A 156 -8.26 -7.42 2.03
CA ALA A 156 -7.67 -8.47 1.20
C ALA A 156 -6.82 -9.45 2.04
N GLN A 157 -5.98 -8.98 2.96
CA GLN A 157 -5.25 -9.85 3.88
C GLN A 157 -6.18 -10.75 4.72
N THR A 158 -7.28 -10.19 5.20
CA THR A 158 -8.30 -10.94 5.95
C THR A 158 -8.94 -12.02 5.07
N ALA A 159 -9.32 -11.68 3.84
CA ALA A 159 -9.93 -12.62 2.90
C ALA A 159 -8.97 -13.75 2.48
N VAL A 160 -7.69 -13.42 2.24
CA VAL A 160 -6.62 -14.40 1.96
C VAL A 160 -6.50 -15.38 3.11
N GLY A 161 -6.39 -14.89 4.35
CA GLY A 161 -6.32 -15.76 5.54
C GLY A 161 -7.53 -16.68 5.69
N GLN A 162 -8.75 -16.17 5.46
CA GLN A 162 -9.97 -16.97 5.49
C GLN A 162 -10.03 -18.03 4.39
N ALA A 163 -9.60 -17.69 3.18
CA ALA A 163 -9.57 -18.64 2.06
C ALA A 163 -8.54 -19.75 2.31
N LEU A 164 -7.37 -19.41 2.85
CA LEU A 164 -6.35 -20.38 3.25
C LEU A 164 -6.87 -21.32 4.35
N ASP A 165 -7.53 -20.78 5.38
CA ASP A 165 -8.13 -21.58 6.44
C ASP A 165 -9.18 -22.56 5.91
N GLN A 166 -10.10 -22.10 5.06
CA GLN A 166 -11.13 -22.95 4.46
C GLN A 166 -10.58 -24.04 3.54
N ARG A 167 -9.53 -23.73 2.76
CA ARG A 167 -8.98 -24.67 1.78
C ARG A 167 -8.00 -25.67 2.38
N PHE A 168 -7.13 -25.19 3.27
CA PHE A 168 -5.99 -25.93 3.77
C PHE A 168 -6.12 -26.31 5.25
N ALA A 169 -7.23 -25.95 5.91
CA ALA A 169 -7.43 -26.11 7.35
C ALA A 169 -6.29 -25.44 8.16
N LEU A 170 -5.85 -24.28 7.70
CA LEU A 170 -4.70 -23.55 8.22
C LEU A 170 -5.10 -22.11 8.58
N THR A 171 -5.17 -21.85 9.88
CA THR A 171 -5.36 -20.51 10.43
C THR A 171 -4.01 -19.82 10.60
N LEU A 172 -3.81 -18.68 9.94
CA LEU A 172 -2.61 -17.86 10.12
C LEU A 172 -2.55 -17.29 11.54
N ALA A 173 -1.42 -17.48 12.21
CA ALA A 173 -1.14 -16.87 13.51
C ALA A 173 -1.00 -15.35 13.41
N VAL A 174 -0.56 -14.83 12.25
CA VAL A 174 -0.36 -13.41 11.98
C VAL A 174 -1.18 -12.99 10.75
N PRO A 175 -2.46 -12.63 10.92
CA PRO A 175 -3.29 -12.13 9.81
C PRO A 175 -2.74 -10.87 9.14
N ASN A 176 -1.95 -10.07 9.87
CA ASN A 176 -1.29 -8.87 9.33
C ASN A 176 0.12 -9.16 8.76
N PHE A 177 0.28 -10.23 7.99
CA PHE A 177 1.58 -10.72 7.49
C PHE A 177 2.35 -9.71 6.63
N LEU A 178 1.66 -8.82 5.92
CA LEU A 178 2.29 -7.83 5.05
C LEU A 178 3.19 -6.86 5.83
N THR A 179 2.71 -6.36 6.98
CA THR A 179 3.38 -5.24 7.69
C THR A 179 3.95 -5.62 9.05
N THR A 180 3.69 -6.84 9.52
CA THR A 180 4.21 -7.31 10.81
C THR A 180 5.70 -7.62 10.71
N PRO A 181 6.59 -6.90 11.42
CA PRO A 181 8.01 -7.20 11.39
C PRO A 181 8.26 -8.62 11.93
N PHE A 182 9.12 -9.38 11.28
CA PHE A 182 9.51 -10.70 11.74
C PHE A 182 10.95 -11.04 11.34
N ALA A 183 11.51 -12.02 12.03
CA ALA A 183 12.79 -12.64 11.69
C ALA A 183 12.56 -14.13 11.39
N VAL A 184 13.30 -14.66 10.41
CA VAL A 184 13.23 -16.07 10.05
C VAL A 184 13.64 -16.95 11.23
N GLY A 185 12.92 -18.06 11.43
CA GLY A 185 13.10 -18.98 12.55
C GLY A 185 12.44 -18.53 13.86
N GLN A 186 11.69 -17.42 13.87
CA GLN A 186 10.95 -16.96 15.03
C GLN A 186 9.44 -17.22 14.90
N PRO A 187 8.71 -17.36 16.03
CA PRO A 187 7.25 -17.41 16.00
C PRO A 187 6.63 -16.20 15.30
N GLY A 188 5.50 -16.40 14.64
CA GLY A 188 4.77 -15.37 13.90
C GLY A 188 4.71 -15.71 12.42
N VAL A 189 4.97 -14.73 11.55
CA VAL A 189 4.87 -14.87 10.09
C VAL A 189 5.67 -16.08 9.58
N ASP A 190 6.89 -16.32 10.07
CA ASP A 190 7.70 -17.47 9.63
C ASP A 190 7.10 -18.84 10.00
N THR A 191 6.36 -18.90 11.12
CA THR A 191 5.59 -20.11 11.48
C THR A 191 4.44 -20.34 10.50
N ASP A 192 3.77 -19.27 10.08
CA ASP A 192 2.71 -19.33 9.07
C ASP A 192 3.27 -19.80 7.72
N LEU A 193 4.42 -19.27 7.29
CA LEU A 193 5.11 -19.73 6.07
C LEU A 193 5.49 -21.21 6.14
N THR A 194 5.98 -21.68 7.29
CA THR A 194 6.30 -23.10 7.50
C THR A 194 5.04 -23.96 7.42
N ALA A 195 3.95 -23.52 8.04
CA ALA A 195 2.67 -24.22 8.01
C ALA A 195 2.08 -24.28 6.59
N LEU A 196 2.16 -23.18 5.84
CA LEU A 196 1.66 -23.08 4.47
C LEU A 196 2.44 -24.00 3.52
N ALA A 197 3.77 -24.05 3.65
CA ALA A 197 4.59 -25.00 2.91
C ALA A 197 4.23 -26.46 3.25
N HIS A 198 4.03 -26.77 4.53
CA HIS A 198 3.61 -28.11 4.94
C HIS A 198 2.20 -28.47 4.43
N ALA A 199 1.30 -27.50 4.33
CA ALA A 199 -0.05 -27.68 3.79
C ALA A 199 -0.10 -27.74 2.25
N GLY A 200 1.02 -27.51 1.56
CA GLY A 200 1.11 -27.50 0.10
C GLY A 200 0.57 -26.21 -0.54
N ALA A 201 0.49 -25.11 0.20
CA ALA A 201 0.15 -23.79 -0.34
C ALA A 201 1.37 -23.03 -0.88
N ILE A 202 2.59 -23.50 -0.55
CA ILE A 202 3.87 -23.00 -1.07
C ILE A 202 4.59 -24.19 -1.72
N ASP A 203 5.12 -23.98 -2.90
CA ASP A 203 5.82 -24.99 -3.68
C ASP A 203 7.27 -25.22 -3.21
N SER A 204 7.99 -26.12 -3.88
CA SER A 204 9.38 -26.42 -3.53
C SER A 204 10.38 -25.30 -3.82
N ASN A 205 10.03 -24.33 -4.67
CA ASN A 205 10.84 -23.17 -4.97
C ASN A 205 10.60 -22.03 -3.96
N GLY A 206 9.66 -22.22 -3.04
CA GLY A 206 9.27 -21.21 -2.07
C GLY A 206 8.34 -20.15 -2.68
N GLU A 207 7.69 -20.43 -3.80
CA GLU A 207 6.66 -19.58 -4.39
C GLU A 207 5.26 -20.13 -4.05
N PRO A 208 4.18 -19.34 -4.14
CA PRO A 208 2.84 -19.86 -3.95
C PRO A 208 2.51 -21.02 -4.91
N ASP A 209 1.96 -22.11 -4.38
CA ASP A 209 1.54 -23.24 -5.20
C ASP A 209 0.43 -22.81 -6.19
N PRO A 210 0.39 -23.33 -7.43
CA PRO A 210 -0.65 -23.01 -8.40
C PRO A 210 -2.09 -23.21 -7.90
N VAL A 211 -2.33 -24.14 -6.98
CA VAL A 211 -3.65 -24.35 -6.35
C VAL A 211 -4.00 -23.19 -5.42
N ALA A 212 -3.04 -22.67 -4.67
CA ALA A 212 -3.24 -21.53 -3.78
C ALA A 212 -3.45 -20.23 -4.57
N THR A 213 -2.69 -20.01 -5.65
CA THR A 213 -2.88 -18.83 -6.52
C THR A 213 -4.23 -18.88 -7.25
N ALA A 214 -4.64 -20.04 -7.77
CA ALA A 214 -5.95 -20.22 -8.40
C ALA A 214 -7.11 -19.99 -7.41
N LEU A 215 -6.95 -20.41 -6.15
CA LEU A 215 -7.90 -20.11 -5.09
C LEU A 215 -8.02 -18.60 -4.88
N MET A 216 -6.90 -17.89 -4.71
CA MET A 216 -6.92 -16.43 -4.51
C MET A 216 -7.55 -15.70 -5.70
N ALA A 217 -7.25 -16.12 -6.92
CA ALA A 217 -7.88 -15.57 -8.12
C ALA A 217 -9.40 -15.77 -8.12
N THR A 218 -9.87 -16.96 -7.72
CA THR A 218 -11.30 -17.28 -7.65
C THR A 218 -12.02 -16.46 -6.59
N VAL A 219 -11.47 -16.41 -5.37
CA VAL A 219 -12.09 -15.67 -4.25
C VAL A 219 -12.03 -14.16 -4.51
N GLY A 220 -10.92 -13.65 -5.06
CA GLY A 220 -10.80 -12.23 -5.40
C GLY A 220 -11.81 -11.79 -6.47
N ALA A 221 -12.02 -12.59 -7.51
CA ALA A 221 -13.00 -12.28 -8.56
C ALA A 221 -14.45 -12.21 -8.04
N GLN A 222 -14.76 -12.88 -6.92
CA GLN A 222 -16.08 -12.82 -6.28
C GLN A 222 -16.30 -11.52 -5.47
N HIS A 223 -15.22 -10.77 -5.20
CA HIS A 223 -15.25 -9.56 -4.39
C HIS A 223 -14.63 -8.37 -5.16
N PRO A 224 -15.20 -7.97 -6.31
CA PRO A 224 -14.63 -6.93 -7.15
C PRO A 224 -14.56 -5.59 -6.43
N LEU A 225 -13.46 -4.87 -6.62
CA LEU A 225 -13.31 -3.50 -6.12
C LEU A 225 -14.09 -2.52 -7.03
N PRO A 226 -14.65 -1.42 -6.48
CA PRO A 226 -15.29 -0.40 -7.29
C PRO A 226 -14.31 0.19 -8.31
N VAL A 227 -14.73 0.23 -9.58
CA VAL A 227 -13.96 0.87 -10.65
C VAL A 227 -14.22 2.38 -10.62
N LEU A 228 -13.19 3.24 -10.71
CA LEU A 228 -13.47 4.68 -10.86
C LEU A 228 -14.33 4.93 -12.11
N PRO A 229 -15.24 5.92 -12.04
CA PRO A 229 -15.93 6.40 -13.22
C PRO A 229 -14.93 6.79 -14.31
N ALA A 230 -15.23 6.43 -15.56
CA ALA A 230 -14.46 6.94 -16.70
C ALA A 230 -14.49 8.47 -16.67
N PRO A 231 -13.38 9.16 -17.04
CA PRO A 231 -13.41 10.60 -17.24
C PRO A 231 -14.55 10.93 -18.22
N PRO A 232 -15.32 12.02 -18.00
CA PRO A 232 -16.33 12.42 -18.96
C PRO A 232 -15.64 12.59 -20.31
N THR A 233 -16.04 11.80 -21.30
CA THR A 233 -15.62 12.00 -22.68
C THR A 233 -16.14 13.39 -23.07
N GLY A 234 -15.23 14.35 -23.15
CA GLY A 234 -15.55 15.71 -23.55
C GLY A 234 -16.20 15.68 -24.92
N GLY A 235 -17.53 15.78 -24.96
CA GLY A 235 -18.26 16.06 -26.17
C GLY A 235 -17.77 17.41 -26.70
N GLY A 236 -16.94 17.36 -27.73
CA GLY A 236 -16.51 18.57 -28.43
C GLY A 236 -17.75 19.35 -28.89
N PRO A 237 -17.75 20.69 -28.77
CA PRO A 237 -18.89 21.49 -29.22
C PRO A 237 -19.05 21.28 -30.73
N GLY A 238 -20.21 20.77 -31.14
CA GLY A 238 -20.57 20.63 -32.53
C GLY A 238 -20.49 21.99 -33.22
N GLY A 239 -19.52 22.14 -34.12
CA GLY A 239 -19.42 23.30 -34.99
C GLY A 239 -20.64 23.34 -35.91
N THR A 240 -21.51 24.32 -35.72
CA THR A 240 -22.55 24.65 -36.67
C THR A 240 -21.91 25.33 -37.88
N GLY A 241 -21.69 24.53 -38.94
CA GLY A 241 -21.29 25.01 -40.25
C GLY A 241 -22.34 25.97 -40.82
N THR A 242 -21.90 27.17 -41.14
CA THR A 242 -22.63 28.20 -41.87
C THR A 242 -22.78 27.79 -43.34
N GLY A 243 -24.00 27.41 -43.74
CA GLY A 243 -24.37 27.17 -45.13
C GLY A 243 -24.94 28.43 -45.76
N SER A 244 -24.10 29.16 -46.49
CA SER A 244 -24.50 30.19 -47.45
C SER A 244 -25.07 29.51 -48.71
N GLY A 245 -26.23 29.94 -49.18
CA GLY A 245 -26.84 29.45 -50.42
C GLY A 245 -27.99 30.34 -50.86
N GLY A 246 -27.70 31.31 -51.73
CA GLY A 246 -28.68 32.17 -52.36
C GLY A 246 -29.53 31.45 -53.41
N GLY A 247 -30.71 32.02 -53.71
CA GLY A 247 -31.58 31.58 -54.79
C GLY A 247 -32.73 32.56 -54.97
N MET A 248 -32.61 33.40 -56.00
CA MET A 248 -33.66 34.23 -56.57
C MET A 248 -34.76 33.33 -57.15
N MET A 249 -36.04 33.67 -56.96
CA MET A 249 -37.10 33.81 -57.98
C MET A 249 -38.32 34.48 -57.33
#